data_AF-V5H130-F1
#
_entry.id   AF-V5H130-F1
#
_cell.length_a   1.000
_cell.length_b   1.000
_cell.length_c   1.000
_cell.angle_alpha   90.00
_cell.angle_beta   90.00
_cell.angle_gamma   90.00
#
_symmetry.space_group_name_H-M   'P 1'
#
loop_
_entity.id
_entity.type
_entity.pdbx_description
1 polymer ?
#
loop_
_entity_poly.entity_id
_entity_poly.type
_entity_poly.pdbx_seq_one_letter_code
_entity_poly.pdbx_strand_id
1 'polypeptide(L)'
;MRSCLSDPILSRYYRWTTVFFVGLSADSATAKQVEEEAAQHGDVVVLPFQDSFKNRTYKFVYGMKWTIVNCPSVEYVVETCMTNMAVNVVLWRSNYLEDDITT
;
A
#
# COMPACT_ATOMS: atom_id res chain seq x y z
N MET A 1 1.92 -7.44 9.05
CA MET A 1 0.95 -6.69 8.22
C MET A 1 0.13 -7.62 7.32
N ARG A 2 0.79 -8.53 6.59
CA ARG A 2 0.14 -9.55 5.76
C ARG A 2 -0.82 -10.49 6.51
N SER A 3 -0.55 -10.78 7.78
CA SER A 3 -1.40 -11.60 8.67
C SER A 3 -2.65 -10.89 9.20
N CYS A 4 -2.82 -9.58 8.95
CA CYS A 4 -3.98 -8.82 9.43
C CYS A 4 -4.66 -8.05 8.30
N LEU A 5 -3.99 -7.05 7.73
CA LEU A 5 -4.58 -6.15 6.73
C LEU A 5 -4.62 -6.79 5.34
N SER A 6 -3.62 -7.61 5.01
CA SER A 6 -3.54 -8.32 3.73
C SER A 6 -4.02 -9.77 3.83
N ASP A 7 -4.81 -10.10 4.86
CA ASP A 7 -5.40 -11.42 4.99
C ASP A 7 -6.36 -11.69 3.82
N PRO A 8 -6.26 -12.84 3.12
CA PRO A 8 -7.07 -13.11 1.92
C PRO A 8 -8.58 -13.14 2.21
N ILE A 9 -8.97 -13.56 3.41
CA ILE A 9 -10.38 -13.68 3.80
C ILE A 9 -10.95 -12.29 4.07
N LEU A 10 -10.25 -11.49 4.88
CA LEU A 10 -10.66 -10.11 5.17
C LEU A 10 -10.64 -9.25 3.90
N SER A 11 -9.65 -9.45 3.03
CA SER A 11 -9.54 -8.68 1.80
C SER A 11 -10.61 -8.95 0.78
N ARG A 12 -11.01 -10.21 0.65
CA ARG A 12 -12.16 -10.59 -0.17
C ARG A 12 -13.49 -10.12 0.43
N TYR A 13 -13.61 -10.15 1.76
CA TYR A 13 -14.82 -9.72 2.45
C TYR A 13 -15.06 -8.21 2.34
N TYR A 14 -14.04 -7.38 2.57
CA TYR A 14 -14.15 -5.92 2.52
C TYR A 14 -13.83 -5.31 1.14
N ARG A 15 -13.47 -6.13 0.14
CA ARG A 15 -13.13 -5.73 -1.24
C ARG A 15 -12.06 -4.64 -1.34
N TRP A 16 -11.01 -4.77 -0.53
CA TRP A 16 -9.83 -3.92 -0.61
C TRP A 16 -8.62 -4.71 -1.12
N THR A 17 -7.54 -4.02 -1.44
CA THR A 17 -6.26 -4.66 -1.80
C THR A 17 -5.13 -3.88 -1.15
N THR A 18 -4.18 -4.60 -0.56
CA THR A 18 -2.95 -3.98 -0.04
C THR A 18 -1.87 -4.10 -1.10
N VAL A 19 -1.15 -3.01 -1.33
CA VAL A 19 0.04 -3.00 -2.20
C VAL A 19 1.18 -2.38 -1.42
N PHE A 20 2.35 -3.02 -1.46
CA PHE A 20 3.56 -2.55 -0.80
C PHE A 20 4.44 -1.80 -1.80
N PHE A 21 4.62 -0.50 -1.60
CA PHE A 21 5.56 0.30 -2.39
C PHE A 21 6.94 0.27 -1.76
N VAL A 22 7.97 -0.04 -2.54
CA VAL A 22 9.36 -0.09 -2.09
C VAL A 22 10.24 0.69 -3.07
N GLY A 23 11.15 1.52 -2.58
CA GLY A 23 12.13 2.18 -3.44
C GLY A 23 13.36 1.28 -3.68
N LEU A 24 14.24 1.69 -4.59
CA LEU A 24 15.53 1.05 -4.80
C LEU A 24 16.41 1.20 -3.56
N SER A 25 16.92 0.08 -3.04
CA SER A 25 17.93 0.09 -1.98
C SER A 25 19.32 0.37 -2.55
N ALA A 26 20.17 1.04 -1.77
CA ALA A 26 21.59 1.22 -2.11
C ALA A 26 22.38 -0.10 -2.02
N ASP A 27 21.93 -1.02 -1.15
CA ASP A 27 22.55 -2.31 -0.91
C ASP A 27 22.00 -3.35 -1.89
N SER A 28 22.89 -3.93 -2.70
CA SER A 28 22.52 -4.93 -3.72
C SER A 28 21.95 -6.22 -3.12
N ALA A 29 22.39 -6.61 -1.91
CA ALA A 29 21.86 -7.76 -1.19
C ALA A 29 20.39 -7.53 -0.80
N THR A 30 20.06 -6.35 -0.31
CA THR A 30 18.68 -5.97 0.08
C THR A 30 17.79 -5.83 -1.15
N ALA A 31 18.30 -5.24 -2.24
CA ALA A 31 17.55 -5.14 -3.49
C ALA A 31 17.14 -6.52 -4.03
N LYS A 32 18.07 -7.48 -3.99
CA LYS A 32 17.79 -8.87 -4.42
C LYS A 32 16.75 -9.56 -3.53
N GLN A 33 16.80 -9.36 -2.21
CA GLN A 33 15.79 -9.91 -1.29
C GLN A 33 14.39 -9.34 -1.57
N VAL A 34 14.30 -8.05 -1.89
CA VAL A 34 13.02 -7.42 -2.26
C VAL A 34 12.50 -7.97 -3.59
N GLU A 35 13.35 -8.19 -4.58
CA GLU A 35 12.96 -8.83 -5.84
C GLU A 35 12.47 -10.26 -5.63
N GLU A 36 13.14 -11.05 -4.79
CA GLU A 36 12.72 -12.40 -4.42
C GLU A 36 11.38 -12.38 -3.67
N GLU A 37 11.16 -11.45 -2.73
CA GLU A 37 9.88 -11.29 -2.04
C GLU A 37 8.76 -10.89 -3.01
N ALA A 38 9.04 -9.93 -3.90
CA ALA A 38 8.11 -9.45 -4.91
C ALA A 38 7.71 -10.57 -5.88
N ALA A 39 8.66 -11.40 -6.31
CA ALA A 39 8.39 -12.55 -7.18
C ALA A 39 7.56 -13.63 -6.47
N GLN A 40 7.73 -13.80 -5.15
CA GLN A 40 6.98 -14.79 -4.38
C GLN A 40 5.54 -14.35 -4.07
N HIS A 41 5.31 -13.08 -3.77
CA HIS A 41 4.01 -12.60 -3.27
C HIS A 41 3.21 -11.78 -4.29
N GLY A 42 3.88 -11.13 -5.25
CA GLY A 42 3.23 -10.36 -6.32
C GLY A 42 2.51 -9.07 -5.89
N ASP A 43 2.65 -8.66 -4.63
CA ASP A 43 1.99 -7.47 -4.05
C ASP A 43 2.97 -6.34 -3.73
N VAL A 44 4.19 -6.43 -4.24
CA VAL A 44 5.25 -5.44 -4.07
C VAL A 44 5.50 -4.70 -5.38
N VAL A 45 5.47 -3.37 -5.33
CA VAL A 45 5.78 -2.49 -6.45
C VAL A 45 7.09 -1.77 -6.15
N VAL A 46 8.12 -2.08 -6.94
CA VAL A 46 9.42 -1.41 -6.87
C VAL A 46 9.38 -0.14 -7.70
N LEU A 47 9.65 1.00 -7.07
CA LEU A 47 9.59 2.31 -7.68
C LEU A 47 11.01 2.80 -8.05
N PRO A 48 11.18 3.52 -9.18
CA PRO A 48 12.48 3.91 -9.70
C PRO A 48 13.07 5.13 -8.97
N PHE A 49 13.12 5.10 -7.64
CA PHE A 49 13.76 6.11 -6.80
C PHE A 49 14.54 5.44 -5.67
N GLN A 50 15.61 6.06 -5.19
CA GLN A 50 16.38 5.53 -4.08
C GLN A 50 15.62 5.72 -2.75
N ASP A 51 15.30 4.61 -2.07
CA ASP A 51 14.58 4.64 -0.79
C ASP A 51 15.48 5.30 0.25
N SER A 52 15.04 6.45 0.73
CA SER A 52 15.80 7.30 1.64
C SER A 52 14.81 8.11 2.46
N PHE A 53 15.15 8.39 3.71
CA PHE A 53 14.26 9.10 4.64
C PHE A 53 13.82 10.48 4.11
N LYS A 54 14.68 11.14 3.34
CA LYS A 54 14.39 12.43 2.68
C LYS A 54 13.45 12.31 1.48
N ASN A 55 13.33 11.12 0.89
CA ASN A 55 12.55 10.86 -0.33
C ASN A 55 11.16 10.27 -0.05
N ARG A 56 10.67 10.32 1.20
CA ARG A 56 9.33 9.80 1.56
C ARG A 56 8.20 10.45 0.75
N THR A 57 8.32 11.73 0.40
CA THR A 57 7.34 12.43 -0.44
C THR A 57 7.28 11.85 -1.86
N TYR A 58 8.42 11.41 -2.42
CA TYR A 58 8.43 10.74 -3.71
C TYR A 58 7.69 9.41 -3.64
N LYS A 59 7.91 8.63 -2.58
CA LYS A 59 7.19 7.37 -2.35
C LYS A 59 5.67 7.56 -2.38
N PHE A 60 5.17 8.60 -1.71
CA PHE A 60 3.75 8.97 -1.72
C PHE A 60 3.24 9.34 -3.12
N VAL A 61 3.92 10.28 -3.79
CA VAL A 61 3.50 10.76 -5.12
C VAL A 61 3.50 9.63 -6.15
N TYR A 62 4.53 8.77 -6.14
CA TYR A 62 4.61 7.63 -7.05
C TYR A 62 3.60 6.54 -6.70
N GLY A 63 3.35 6.26 -5.41
CA GLY A 63 2.30 5.35 -4.96
C GLY A 63 0.92 5.79 -5.44
N MET A 64 0.57 7.05 -5.21
CA MET A 64 -0.66 7.67 -5.71
C MET A 64 -0.79 7.59 -7.24
N LYS A 65 0.29 7.92 -7.98
CA LYS A 65 0.31 7.81 -9.44
C LYS A 65 0.04 6.38 -9.90
N TRP A 66 0.66 5.39 -9.27
CA TRP A 66 0.45 3.98 -9.61
C TRP A 66 -1.01 3.57 -9.34
N THR A 67 -1.58 3.99 -8.20
CA THR A 67 -2.97 3.68 -7.84
C THR A 67 -3.96 4.27 -8.84
N ILE A 68 -3.78 5.52 -9.27
CA ILE A 68 -4.67 6.16 -10.26
C ILE A 68 -4.63 5.41 -11.60
N VAL A 69 -3.45 4.94 -12.02
CA VAL A 69 -3.27 4.25 -13.31
C VAL A 69 -3.79 2.81 -13.28
N ASN A 70 -3.54 2.07 -12.20
CA ASN A 70 -3.84 0.63 -12.12
C ASN A 70 -5.19 0.34 -11.45
N CYS A 71 -5.70 1.28 -10.65
CA CYS A 71 -6.92 1.14 -9.88
C CYS A 71 -7.82 2.39 -10.04
N PRO A 72 -8.28 2.72 -11.26
CA PRO A 72 -9.05 3.95 -11.50
C PRO A 72 -10.44 3.97 -10.84
N SER A 73 -10.96 2.83 -10.40
CA SER A 73 -12.29 2.68 -9.81
C SER A 73 -12.29 2.60 -8.28
N VAL A 74 -11.17 2.90 -7.63
CA VAL A 74 -11.11 2.90 -6.16
C VAL A 74 -11.67 4.19 -5.60
N GLU A 75 -12.63 4.06 -4.69
CA GLU A 75 -13.32 5.18 -4.05
C GLU A 75 -12.47 5.81 -2.95
N TYR A 76 -11.66 4.98 -2.27
CA TYR A 76 -10.81 5.41 -1.16
C TYR A 76 -9.41 4.81 -1.28
N VAL A 77 -8.40 5.64 -1.02
CA VAL A 77 -7.00 5.24 -0.96
C VAL A 77 -6.47 5.62 0.41
N VAL A 78 -5.97 4.64 1.16
CA VAL A 78 -5.34 4.87 2.46
C VAL A 78 -3.86 4.55 2.32
N GLU A 79 -3.01 5.57 2.42
CA GLU A 79 -1.57 5.38 2.45
C GLU A 79 -1.04 5.54 3.88
N THR A 80 -0.34 4.52 4.37
CA THR A 80 0.25 4.53 5.70
C THR A 80 1.76 4.77 5.60
N CYS A 81 2.20 6.01 5.78
CA CYS A 81 3.60 6.43 5.57
C CYS A 81 4.57 6.03 6.72
N MET A 82 4.07 5.37 7.75
CA MET A 82 4.86 4.95 8.92
C MET A 82 4.73 3.44 9.13
N THR A 83 5.88 2.77 9.24
CA THR A 83 6.01 1.30 9.41
C THR A 83 5.48 0.78 10.76
N ASN A 84 4.83 1.63 11.55
CA ASN A 84 4.23 1.32 12.85
C ASN A 84 2.78 1.84 12.99
N MET A 85 2.11 2.21 11.89
CA MET A 85 0.72 2.66 11.96
C MET A 85 -0.25 1.47 11.86
N ALA A 86 -1.11 1.31 12.86
CA ALA A 86 -2.21 0.36 12.86
C ALA A 86 -3.50 1.09 12.48
N VAL A 87 -4.19 0.62 11.45
CA VAL A 87 -5.47 1.20 11.01
C VAL A 87 -6.57 0.16 11.23
N ASN A 88 -7.60 0.51 12.00
CA ASN A 88 -8.81 -0.29 12.10
C ASN A 88 -9.78 0.13 11.00
N VAL A 89 -9.85 -0.69 9.96
CA VAL A 89 -10.55 -0.31 8.72
C VAL A 89 -12.06 -0.47 8.84
N VAL A 90 -12.54 -1.30 9.76
CA VAL A 90 -13.99 -1.45 10.03
C VAL A 90 -14.53 -0.18 10.68
N LEU A 91 -13.83 0.33 11.71
CA LEU A 91 -14.21 1.59 12.35
C LEU A 91 -14.07 2.77 11.39
N TRP A 92 -13.00 2.80 10.60
CA TRP A 92 -12.76 3.88 9.64
C TRP A 92 -13.87 3.95 8.60
N ARG A 93 -14.27 2.80 8.03
CA ARG A 93 -15.37 2.73 7.08
C ARG A 93 -16.69 3.24 7.67
N SER A 94 -17.08 2.72 8.84
CA SER A 94 -18.37 3.05 9.45
C SER A 94 -18.50 4.48 9.97
N ASN A 95 -17.39 5.15 10.32
CA ASN A 95 -17.44 6.50 10.93
C ASN A 95 -16.98 7.62 9.99
N TYR A 96 -16.33 7.30 8.86
CA TYR A 96 -15.74 8.33 7.98
C TYR A 96 -16.04 8.12 6.50
N LEU A 97 -16.45 6.92 6.07
CA LEU A 97 -16.67 6.62 4.65
C LEU A 97 -18.15 6.38 4.33
N GLU A 98 -18.93 5.80 5.25
CA GLU A 98 -20.35 5.49 5.02
C GLU A 98 -21.30 6.69 5.22
N ASP A 99 -20.83 7.82 5.76
CA ASP A 99 -21.64 9.02 5.98
C ASP A 99 -21.96 9.80 4.68
N ASP A 100 -21.24 9.54 3.57
CA ASP A 100 -21.39 10.27 2.31
C ASP A 100 -22.37 9.62 1.29
N ILE A 101 -23.02 8.48 1.62
CA ILE A 101 -23.94 7.79 0.69
C ILE A 101 -25.40 8.26 0.84
N THR A 102 -25.70 9.20 1.74
CA THR A 102 -27.03 9.84 1.85
C THR A 102 -26.99 11.31 1.45
N THR A 103 -26.80 11.61 0.16
CA THR A 103 -27.33 12.83 -0.49
C THR A 103 -27.56 12.57 -1.97
#